data_AF-A0A6P6WWC6-F1
#
_entry.id   AF-A0A6P6WWC6-F1
#
_cell.length_a   1.000
_cell.length_b   1.000
_cell.length_c   1.000
_cell.angle_alpha   90.00
_cell.angle_beta   90.00
_cell.angle_gamma   90.00
#
_symmetry.space_group_name_H-M   'P 1'
#
loop_
_entity.id
_entity.type
_entity.pdbx_description
1 polymer ?
#
loop_
_entity_poly.entity_id
_entity_poly.type
_entity_poly.pdbx_seq_one_letter_code
_entity_poly.pdbx_strand_id
1 'polypeptide(L)'
;MGEIDNGKSSPFQFLPEGCVSNIISLTSPQDACGASVISVGFKSASESDTVWEKFLPSDYKEIISNSVSPLNYATKKHLYFHLCHSPILINNGKLSFWISKSTGKKCYMLRASELCIAWKDTPRYWSWTSLPESRFPEVAELVDVCWLDIRGNMPTRLLSLKTNYAAYLVFKTTENSYGLEAVAKASVSFAATTGTSSSSAETSDVFEPEGDSVYLKTPAYAHDVRYGRRWRHMLPRRIRRPRSEDEIDGRVPRQRNDGWQELLLGEFLNDEGDGDIDIKVSETKILNWKRGLILEGIELRPKEEV
;
A
#
# COMPACT_ATOMS: atom_id res chain seq x y z
N MET A 1 28.95 58.73 -11.09
CA MET A 1 27.83 59.02 -10.17
C MET A 1 26.60 58.37 -10.76
N GLY A 2 26.05 57.34 -10.09
CA GLY A 2 24.74 56.77 -10.39
C GLY A 2 24.73 55.50 -11.24
N GLU A 3 25.17 54.37 -10.67
CA GLU A 3 24.53 53.08 -10.98
C GLU A 3 23.10 53.12 -10.44
N ILE A 4 22.12 52.85 -11.28
CA ILE A 4 20.74 52.61 -10.87
C ILE A 4 20.57 51.09 -10.90
N ASP A 5 20.78 50.47 -9.75
CA ASP A 5 20.44 49.09 -9.50
C ASP A 5 18.91 48.95 -9.55
N ASN A 6 18.39 48.60 -10.73
CA ASN A 6 17.01 48.15 -10.87
C ASN A 6 16.92 46.68 -10.45
N GLY A 7 17.17 46.43 -9.17
CA GLY A 7 16.80 45.20 -8.50
C GLY A 7 15.29 45.06 -8.56
N LYS A 8 14.78 44.32 -9.54
CA LYS A 8 13.35 43.97 -9.62
C LYS A 8 12.97 43.21 -8.35
N SER A 9 12.41 43.93 -7.38
CA SER A 9 11.80 43.33 -6.18
C SER A 9 10.80 42.28 -6.65
N SER A 10 10.92 41.04 -6.17
CA SER A 10 9.98 40.00 -6.57
C SER A 10 8.57 40.42 -6.11
N PRO A 11 7.53 40.24 -6.95
CA PRO A 11 6.17 40.67 -6.60
C PRO A 11 5.64 40.00 -5.32
N PHE A 12 6.25 38.88 -4.91
CA PHE A 12 5.94 38.18 -3.67
C PHE A 12 6.43 38.89 -2.40
N GLN A 13 7.39 39.83 -2.48
CA GLN A 13 7.85 40.59 -1.30
C GLN A 13 6.77 41.50 -0.71
N PHE A 14 5.73 41.83 -1.48
CA PHE A 14 4.62 42.68 -1.05
C PHE A 14 3.39 41.91 -0.59
N LEU A 15 3.40 40.56 -0.68
CA LEU A 15 2.28 39.76 -0.21
C LEU A 15 2.37 39.57 1.32
N PRO A 16 1.26 39.75 2.06
CA PRO A 16 1.19 39.37 3.46
C PRO A 16 1.52 37.89 3.65
N GLU A 17 2.15 37.55 4.78
CA GLU A 17 2.54 36.17 5.11
C GLU A 17 1.37 35.18 5.03
N GLY A 18 0.16 35.60 5.41
CA GLY A 18 -1.04 34.78 5.29
C GLY A 18 -1.41 34.44 3.84
N CYS A 19 -1.21 35.37 2.89
CA CYS A 19 -1.42 35.10 1.46
C CYS A 19 -0.39 34.11 0.93
N VAL A 20 0.88 34.27 1.31
CA VAL A 20 1.96 33.34 0.94
C VAL A 20 1.68 31.95 1.53
N SER A 21 1.26 31.88 2.79
CA SER A 21 0.88 30.63 3.46
C SER A 21 -0.28 29.94 2.74
N ASN A 22 -1.32 30.69 2.37
CA ASN A 22 -2.45 30.13 1.64
C ASN A 22 -2.02 29.56 0.28
N ILE A 23 -1.17 30.28 -0.46
CA ILE A 23 -0.61 29.79 -1.74
C ILE A 23 0.17 28.49 -1.52
N ILE A 24 1.10 28.46 -0.56
CA ILE A 24 1.91 27.26 -0.25
C ILE A 24 1.01 26.10 0.21
N SER A 25 -0.07 26.35 0.92
CA SER A 25 -0.98 25.30 1.39
C SER A 25 -1.73 24.58 0.26
N LEU A 26 -1.73 25.14 -0.95
CA LEU A 26 -2.34 24.57 -2.16
C LEU A 26 -1.32 23.84 -3.05
N THR A 27 -0.05 23.81 -2.67
CA THR A 27 1.03 23.11 -3.40
C THR A 27 1.32 21.75 -2.77
N SER A 28 2.47 21.14 -3.07
CA SER A 28 2.93 19.93 -2.39
C SER A 28 3.72 20.22 -1.10
N PRO A 29 3.86 19.23 -0.20
CA PRO A 29 4.79 19.30 0.93
C PRO A 29 6.25 19.54 0.51
N GLN A 30 6.67 19.03 -0.65
CA GLN A 30 8.00 19.31 -1.21
C GLN A 30 8.13 20.78 -1.62
N ASP A 31 7.12 21.34 -2.26
CA ASP A 31 7.11 22.77 -2.63
C ASP A 31 7.16 23.66 -1.39
N ALA A 32 6.45 23.30 -0.32
CA ALA A 32 6.53 24.01 0.95
C ALA A 32 7.94 23.96 1.55
N CYS A 33 8.61 22.81 1.49
CA CYS A 33 10.01 22.70 1.91
C CYS A 33 10.93 23.56 1.03
N GLY A 34 10.73 23.57 -0.29
CA GLY A 34 11.47 24.41 -1.22
C GLY A 34 11.22 25.91 -1.01
N ALA A 35 9.99 26.31 -0.71
CA ALA A 35 9.64 27.68 -0.38
C ALA A 35 10.42 28.20 0.82
N SER A 36 10.69 27.34 1.81
CA SER A 36 11.34 27.74 3.06
C SER A 36 12.76 28.33 2.90
N VAL A 37 13.42 28.05 1.78
CA VAL A 37 14.80 28.53 1.51
C VAL A 37 14.85 29.80 0.65
N ILE A 38 13.70 30.32 0.18
CA ILE A 38 13.65 31.47 -0.73
C ILE A 38 13.93 32.78 0.01
N SER A 39 13.26 33.01 1.14
CA SER A 39 13.42 34.21 1.96
C SER A 39 12.87 33.98 3.37
N VAL A 40 13.14 34.90 4.30
CA VAL A 40 12.63 34.84 5.68
C VAL A 40 11.08 34.83 5.71
N GLY A 41 10.43 35.63 4.86
CA GLY A 41 8.98 35.67 4.76
C GLY A 41 8.38 34.36 4.26
N PHE A 42 8.98 33.76 3.21
CA PHE A 42 8.56 32.44 2.74
C PHE A 42 8.85 31.34 3.74
N LYS A 43 9.98 31.43 4.47
CA LYS A 43 10.29 30.50 5.56
C LYS A 43 9.19 30.51 6.61
N SER A 44 8.87 31.68 7.16
CA SER A 44 7.81 31.82 8.18
C SER A 44 6.48 31.25 7.68
N ALA A 45 6.05 31.65 6.47
CA ALA A 45 4.82 31.16 5.86
C ALA A 45 4.81 29.63 5.67
N SER A 46 5.92 29.07 5.14
CA SER A 46 6.03 27.64 4.82
C SER A 46 6.10 26.74 6.06
N GLU A 47 6.51 27.27 7.20
CA GLU A 47 6.62 26.52 8.46
C GLU A 47 5.36 26.63 9.33
N SER A 48 4.38 27.45 8.91
CA SER A 48 3.12 27.66 9.62
C SER A 48 2.25 26.39 9.68
N ASP A 49 1.62 26.18 10.83
CA ASP A 49 0.63 25.11 11.04
C ASP A 49 -0.62 25.26 10.16
N THR A 50 -0.90 26.43 9.60
CA THR A 50 -2.00 26.57 8.63
C THR A 50 -1.71 25.87 7.31
N VAL A 51 -0.44 25.87 6.89
CA VAL A 51 0.04 25.17 5.69
C VAL A 51 0.02 23.67 5.93
N TRP A 52 0.68 23.20 6.98
CA TRP A 52 0.83 21.76 7.24
C TRP A 52 -0.47 21.07 7.63
N GLU A 53 -1.47 21.80 8.14
CA GLU A 53 -2.82 21.24 8.32
C GLU A 53 -3.49 20.84 7.00
N LYS A 54 -3.23 21.56 5.90
CA LYS A 54 -3.80 21.23 4.58
C LYS A 54 -3.16 20.00 3.94
N PHE A 55 -1.93 19.67 4.32
CA PHE A 55 -1.23 18.47 3.84
C PHE A 55 -1.57 17.21 4.65
N LEU A 56 -2.06 17.38 5.87
CA LEU A 56 -2.56 16.26 6.68
C LEU A 56 -3.93 15.80 6.16
N PRO A 57 -4.27 14.50 6.32
CA PRO A 57 -5.62 14.03 6.05
C PRO A 57 -6.65 14.81 6.87
N SER A 58 -7.81 15.13 6.30
CA SER A 58 -8.83 15.96 6.98
C SER A 58 -9.30 15.41 8.33
N ASP A 59 -9.26 14.09 8.48
CA ASP A 59 -9.63 13.32 9.66
C ASP A 59 -8.42 12.90 10.52
N TYR A 60 -7.25 13.54 10.35
CA TYR A 60 -6.03 13.19 11.10
C TYR A 60 -6.25 13.17 12.62
N LYS A 61 -7.08 14.06 13.15
CA LYS A 61 -7.38 14.12 14.60
C LYS A 61 -8.05 12.84 15.10
N GLU A 62 -9.00 12.31 14.33
CA GLU A 62 -9.68 11.04 14.63
C GLU A 62 -8.69 9.88 14.56
N ILE A 63 -7.87 9.84 13.50
CA ILE A 63 -6.84 8.80 13.32
C ILE A 63 -5.86 8.80 14.51
N ILE A 64 -5.40 9.96 14.96
CA ILE A 64 -4.51 10.09 16.11
C ILE A 64 -5.20 9.67 17.41
N SER A 65 -6.47 10.03 17.61
CA SER A 65 -7.20 9.59 18.80
C SER A 65 -7.40 8.07 18.87
N ASN A 66 -7.44 7.40 17.71
CA ASN A 66 -7.55 5.94 17.61
C ASN A 66 -6.19 5.22 17.66
N SER A 67 -5.09 5.94 17.86
CA SER A 67 -3.75 5.36 17.96
C SER A 67 -3.57 4.62 19.29
N VAL A 68 -2.85 3.48 19.24
CA VAL A 68 -2.54 2.67 20.43
C VAL A 68 -1.59 3.40 21.39
N SER A 69 -0.71 4.23 20.84
CA SER A 69 0.28 4.99 21.60
C SER A 69 0.07 6.49 21.36
N PRO A 70 -0.02 7.31 22.43
CA PRO A 70 -0.21 8.75 22.28
C PRO A 70 0.91 9.39 21.46
N LEU A 71 0.53 10.20 20.48
CA LEU A 71 1.45 10.99 19.68
C LEU A 71 1.66 12.37 20.31
N ASN A 72 2.92 12.72 20.60
CA ASN A 72 3.29 14.07 21.04
C ASN A 72 4.02 14.79 19.90
N TYR A 73 3.48 15.95 19.49
CA TYR A 73 4.07 16.77 18.44
C TYR A 73 3.94 18.26 18.77
N ALA A 74 4.99 19.03 18.50
CA ALA A 74 5.01 20.47 18.74
C ALA A 74 4.37 21.29 17.61
N THR A 75 4.44 20.79 16.38
CA THR A 75 3.91 21.44 15.17
C THR A 75 3.27 20.42 14.24
N LYS A 76 2.38 20.86 13.33
CA LYS A 76 1.77 19.99 12.32
C LYS A 76 2.77 19.53 11.27
N LYS A 77 3.83 20.31 11.01
CA LYS A 77 4.99 19.88 10.22
C LYS A 77 5.67 18.67 10.87
N HIS A 78 5.92 18.74 12.18
CA HIS A 78 6.51 17.63 12.92
C HIS A 78 5.60 16.39 12.88
N LEU A 79 4.29 16.57 13.08
CA LEU A 79 3.32 15.49 12.94
C LEU A 79 3.34 14.85 11.53
N TYR A 80 3.34 15.67 10.48
CA TYR A 80 3.37 15.21 9.10
C TYR A 80 4.57 14.28 8.86
N PHE A 81 5.78 14.73 9.19
CA PHE A 81 6.98 13.91 9.01
C PHE A 81 7.05 12.71 9.94
N HIS A 82 6.48 12.80 11.15
CA HIS A 82 6.35 11.65 12.03
C HIS A 82 5.49 10.57 11.37
N LEU A 83 4.30 10.93 10.86
CA LEU A 83 3.41 10.01 10.15
C LEU A 83 4.00 9.49 8.84
N CYS A 84 4.95 10.18 8.22
CA CYS A 84 5.64 9.68 7.02
C CYS A 84 6.64 8.56 7.35
N HIS A 85 7.38 8.69 8.45
CA HIS A 85 8.53 7.83 8.75
C HIS A 85 8.24 6.75 9.80
N SER A 86 7.21 6.95 10.62
CA SER A 86 6.89 6.07 11.74
C SER A 86 5.42 5.68 11.65
N PRO A 87 5.11 4.53 11.02
CA PRO A 87 3.75 4.01 10.98
C PRO A 87 3.21 3.80 12.39
N ILE A 88 1.97 4.23 12.60
CA ILE A 88 1.29 4.09 13.89
C ILE A 88 0.29 2.95 13.84
N LEU A 89 0.09 2.28 14.97
CA LEU A 89 -0.96 1.28 15.11
C LEU A 89 -2.25 1.96 15.55
N ILE A 90 -3.33 1.71 14.82
CA ILE A 90 -4.68 2.24 15.09
C ILE A 90 -5.69 1.10 15.19
N ASN A 91 -6.93 1.41 15.57
CA ASN A 91 -8.03 0.45 15.69
C ASN A 91 -7.64 -0.76 16.57
N ASN A 92 -7.15 -0.48 17.79
CA ASN A 92 -6.67 -1.51 18.73
C ASN A 92 -5.53 -2.37 18.16
N GLY A 93 -4.68 -1.81 17.30
CA GLY A 93 -3.54 -2.52 16.70
C GLY A 93 -3.89 -3.39 15.51
N LYS A 94 -5.09 -3.24 14.95
CA LYS A 94 -5.57 -3.97 13.77
C LYS A 94 -5.02 -3.43 12.45
N LEU A 95 -4.78 -2.12 12.40
CA LEU A 95 -4.25 -1.45 11.22
C LEU A 95 -2.97 -0.72 11.57
N SER A 96 -2.01 -0.73 10.65
CA SER A 96 -0.90 0.21 10.65
C SER A 96 -1.23 1.35 9.68
N PHE A 97 -1.00 2.59 10.10
CA PHE A 97 -1.31 3.79 9.33
C PHE A 97 -0.08 4.70 9.19
N TRP A 98 0.09 5.26 8.00
CA TRP A 98 1.07 6.30 7.69
C TRP A 98 0.54 7.14 6.52
N ILE A 99 1.27 8.19 6.15
CA ILE A 99 0.92 9.00 4.98
C ILE A 99 2.05 8.97 3.95
N SER A 100 1.70 9.06 2.67
CA SER A 100 2.69 9.23 1.61
C SER A 100 3.38 10.57 1.77
N LYS A 101 4.71 10.54 1.82
CA LYS A 101 5.56 11.74 1.99
C LYS A 101 5.39 12.77 0.87
N SER A 102 5.05 12.31 -0.33
CA SER A 102 4.95 13.17 -1.51
C SER A 102 3.59 13.85 -1.64
N THR A 103 2.52 13.23 -1.13
CA THR A 103 1.15 13.67 -1.40
C THR A 103 0.31 13.88 -0.15
N GLY A 104 0.77 13.43 1.02
CA GLY A 104 -0.03 13.41 2.27
C GLY A 104 -1.20 12.42 2.24
N LYS A 105 -1.32 11.63 1.16
CA LYS A 105 -2.39 10.65 0.97
C LYS A 105 -2.21 9.48 1.93
N LYS A 106 -3.32 8.92 2.38
CA LYS A 106 -3.35 7.89 3.42
C LYS A 106 -2.82 6.56 2.92
N CYS A 107 -2.04 5.88 3.75
CA CYS A 107 -1.58 4.51 3.54
C CYS A 107 -2.01 3.65 4.73
N TYR A 108 -2.38 2.40 4.47
CA TYR A 108 -2.76 1.45 5.52
C TYR A 108 -2.13 0.09 5.29
N MET A 109 -1.94 -0.66 6.36
CA MET A 109 -1.73 -2.10 6.30
C MET A 109 -2.70 -2.80 7.23
N LEU A 110 -3.39 -3.82 6.70
CA LEU A 110 -4.14 -4.80 7.49
C LEU A 110 -3.18 -5.87 8.00
N ARG A 111 -3.16 -6.09 9.30
CA ARG A 111 -2.38 -7.20 9.89
C ARG A 111 -2.90 -8.56 9.46
N ALA A 112 -2.01 -9.56 9.44
CA ALA A 112 -2.33 -10.92 9.03
C ALA A 112 -3.54 -11.55 9.74
N SER A 113 -3.75 -11.30 11.05
CA SER A 113 -4.88 -11.92 11.77
C SER A 113 -6.25 -11.34 11.43
N GLU A 114 -6.30 -10.13 10.87
CA GLU A 114 -7.54 -9.51 10.40
C GLU A 114 -7.88 -9.96 8.98
N LEU A 115 -6.98 -10.69 8.31
CA LEU A 115 -7.25 -11.29 7.00
C LEU A 115 -8.11 -12.56 7.16
N CYS A 116 -8.89 -12.84 6.12
CA CYS A 116 -9.55 -14.12 5.95
C CYS A 116 -8.58 -15.07 5.26
N ILE A 117 -7.96 -15.95 6.04
CA ILE A 117 -6.98 -16.93 5.57
C ILE A 117 -7.59 -18.33 5.74
N ALA A 118 -7.55 -19.15 4.68
CA ALA A 118 -8.03 -20.52 4.76
C ALA A 118 -7.28 -21.32 5.85
N TRP A 119 -8.06 -21.92 6.74
CA TRP A 119 -7.58 -22.68 7.91
C TRP A 119 -6.68 -21.93 8.89
N LYS A 120 -6.82 -20.60 8.99
CA LYS A 120 -6.01 -19.76 9.89
C LYS A 120 -5.97 -20.21 11.35
N ASP A 121 -7.07 -20.81 11.83
CA ASP A 121 -7.23 -21.26 13.21
C ASP A 121 -6.79 -22.72 13.41
N THR A 122 -6.15 -23.34 12.41
CA THR A 122 -5.68 -24.73 12.45
C THR A 122 -4.15 -24.78 12.55
N PRO A 123 -3.58 -25.12 13.74
CA PRO A 123 -2.14 -25.13 13.97
C PRO A 123 -1.32 -26.05 13.07
N ARG A 124 -1.98 -27.03 12.42
CA ARG A 124 -1.36 -27.90 11.42
C ARG A 124 -0.94 -27.14 10.16
N TYR A 125 -1.63 -26.05 9.83
CA TYR A 125 -1.46 -25.31 8.58
C TYR A 125 -0.84 -23.94 8.81
N TRP A 126 -1.16 -23.29 9.93
CA TRP A 126 -0.67 -21.96 10.27
C TRP A 126 -0.19 -21.91 11.70
N SER A 127 0.87 -21.13 11.93
CA SER A 127 1.36 -20.81 13.27
C SER A 127 1.48 -19.30 13.42
N TRP A 128 1.27 -18.79 14.62
CA TRP A 128 1.39 -17.37 14.93
C TRP A 128 2.69 -17.16 15.69
N THR A 129 3.52 -16.26 15.20
CA THR A 129 4.85 -15.98 15.77
C THR A 129 5.07 -14.47 15.86
N SER A 130 6.09 -14.05 16.61
CA SER A 130 6.48 -12.65 16.73
C SER A 130 7.83 -12.44 16.08
N LEU A 131 7.95 -11.38 15.27
CA LEU A 131 9.20 -10.97 14.65
C LEU A 131 9.53 -9.54 15.07
N PRO A 132 10.77 -9.26 15.49
CA PRO A 132 11.16 -7.93 15.96
C PRO A 132 11.12 -6.87 14.85
N GLU A 133 11.22 -7.28 13.58
CA GLU A 133 11.11 -6.37 12.43
C GLU A 133 9.66 -6.16 11.96
N SER A 134 8.67 -6.82 12.57
CA SER A 134 7.26 -6.61 12.20
C SER A 134 6.69 -5.36 12.85
N ARG A 135 5.79 -4.69 12.13
CA ARG A 135 4.96 -3.61 12.67
C ARG A 135 3.91 -4.10 13.65
N PHE A 136 3.55 -5.38 13.60
CA PHE A 136 2.51 -5.97 14.46
C PHE A 136 3.12 -6.93 15.49
N PRO A 137 2.45 -7.15 16.64
CA PRO A 137 2.92 -8.07 17.66
C PRO A 137 3.05 -9.52 17.17
N GLU A 138 2.23 -9.91 16.20
CA GLU A 138 2.20 -11.26 15.65
C GLU A 138 2.04 -11.26 14.12
N VAL A 139 2.65 -12.26 13.49
CA VAL A 139 2.63 -12.56 12.06
C VAL A 139 2.25 -14.02 11.84
N ALA A 140 1.68 -14.35 10.68
CA ALA A 140 1.22 -15.70 10.37
C ALA A 140 2.28 -16.46 9.56
N GLU A 141 2.83 -17.54 10.11
CA GLU A 141 3.73 -18.45 9.40
C GLU A 141 2.96 -19.66 8.87
N LEU A 142 3.08 -19.88 7.56
CA LEU A 142 2.52 -21.03 6.86
C LEU A 142 3.36 -22.29 7.13
N VAL A 143 2.78 -23.22 7.90
CA VAL A 143 3.45 -24.45 8.33
C VAL A 143 3.58 -25.44 7.18
N ASP A 144 2.46 -25.81 6.54
CA ASP A 144 2.40 -26.64 5.33
C ASP A 144 0.94 -26.74 4.83
N VAL A 145 0.60 -26.30 3.62
CA VAL A 145 -0.77 -26.40 3.08
C VAL A 145 -0.76 -26.74 1.58
N CYS A 146 -1.77 -27.44 1.07
CA CYS A 146 -1.92 -27.62 -0.38
C CYS A 146 -2.77 -26.53 -1.04
N TRP A 147 -3.65 -25.87 -0.29
CA TRP A 147 -4.58 -24.86 -0.79
C TRP A 147 -4.33 -23.54 -0.07
N LEU A 148 -3.98 -22.51 -0.81
CA LEU A 148 -3.69 -21.19 -0.24
C LEU A 148 -4.75 -20.21 -0.71
N ASP A 149 -5.42 -19.56 0.23
CA ASP A 149 -6.40 -18.52 -0.04
C ASP A 149 -6.30 -17.48 1.07
N ILE A 150 -5.84 -16.29 0.71
CA ILE A 150 -5.66 -15.14 1.60
C ILE A 150 -6.51 -14.01 1.03
N ARG A 151 -7.41 -13.48 1.85
CA ARG A 151 -8.32 -12.41 1.47
C ARG A 151 -8.27 -11.27 2.48
N GLY A 152 -8.21 -10.04 1.97
CA GLY A 152 -8.38 -8.82 2.75
C GLY A 152 -9.62 -8.07 2.29
N ASN A 153 -10.24 -7.35 3.21
CA ASN A 153 -11.33 -6.44 2.92
C ASN A 153 -11.07 -5.13 3.67
N MET A 154 -11.28 -3.99 3.02
CA MET A 154 -11.14 -2.69 3.66
C MET A 154 -12.19 -1.68 3.15
N PRO A 155 -12.84 -0.91 4.04
CA PRO A 155 -13.72 0.17 3.62
C PRO A 155 -12.96 1.27 2.88
N THR A 156 -13.41 1.62 1.68
CA THR A 156 -12.74 2.62 0.84
C THR A 156 -12.88 4.04 1.39
N ARG A 157 -13.88 4.29 2.25
CA ARG A 157 -14.01 5.52 3.04
C ARG A 157 -12.80 5.85 3.92
N LEU A 158 -12.00 4.84 4.31
CA LEU A 158 -10.78 5.05 5.09
C LEU A 158 -9.64 5.63 4.24
N LEU A 159 -9.68 5.39 2.92
CA LEU A 159 -8.66 5.78 1.95
C LEU A 159 -8.89 7.22 1.48
N SER A 160 -7.87 7.80 0.83
CA SER A 160 -8.00 9.12 0.22
C SER A 160 -8.84 9.04 -1.07
N LEU A 161 -9.78 9.95 -1.24
CA LEU A 161 -10.59 10.08 -2.47
C LEU A 161 -9.74 10.52 -3.67
N LYS A 162 -10.25 10.28 -4.88
CA LYS A 162 -9.62 10.59 -6.17
C LYS A 162 -8.16 10.15 -6.22
N THR A 163 -7.90 8.92 -5.79
CA THR A 163 -6.53 8.41 -5.63
C THR A 163 -6.47 6.99 -6.17
N ASN A 164 -5.53 6.73 -7.07
CA ASN A 164 -5.23 5.36 -7.50
C ASN A 164 -4.40 4.66 -6.42
N TYR A 165 -4.87 3.52 -5.96
CA TYR A 165 -4.24 2.70 -4.93
C TYR A 165 -3.69 1.42 -5.54
N ALA A 166 -2.60 0.94 -4.96
CA ALA A 166 -2.05 -0.38 -5.21
C ALA A 166 -2.07 -1.20 -3.92
N ALA A 167 -2.48 -2.47 -4.04
CA ALA A 167 -2.50 -3.43 -2.94
C ALA A 167 -1.28 -4.35 -3.01
N TYR A 168 -0.58 -4.53 -1.89
CA TYR A 168 0.60 -5.36 -1.80
C TYR A 168 0.46 -6.39 -0.69
N LEU A 169 0.81 -7.65 -0.99
CA LEU A 169 1.08 -8.64 0.03
C LEU A 169 2.48 -8.39 0.60
N VAL A 170 2.60 -8.25 1.92
CA VAL A 170 3.91 -8.05 2.58
C VAL A 170 4.24 -9.28 3.42
N PHE A 171 5.35 -9.94 3.09
CA PHE A 171 5.72 -11.24 3.65
C PHE A 171 7.23 -11.50 3.63
N LYS A 172 7.67 -12.52 4.35
CA LYS A 172 9.02 -13.13 4.26
C LYS A 172 8.89 -14.59 3.85
N THR A 173 9.99 -15.17 3.42
CA THR A 173 10.10 -16.63 3.20
C THR A 173 11.17 -17.22 4.10
N THR A 174 10.90 -18.38 4.68
CA THR A 174 11.87 -19.14 5.47
C THR A 174 12.88 -19.84 4.56
N GLU A 175 14.05 -20.20 5.12
CA GLU A 175 15.09 -20.94 4.38
C GLU A 175 14.59 -22.32 3.88
N ASN A 176 13.73 -22.98 4.64
CA ASN A 176 13.14 -24.28 4.31
C ASN A 176 11.82 -24.17 3.52
N SER A 177 11.51 -23.00 2.96
CA SER A 177 10.31 -22.77 2.15
C SER A 177 10.31 -23.60 0.87
N TYR A 178 9.14 -24.12 0.50
CA TYR A 178 8.91 -24.80 -0.78
C TYR A 178 7.49 -24.58 -1.30
N GLY A 179 7.28 -24.84 -2.58
CA GLY A 179 5.95 -24.85 -3.21
C GLY A 179 5.37 -23.45 -3.47
N LEU A 180 6.13 -22.40 -3.20
CA LEU A 180 5.74 -20.99 -3.39
C LEU A 180 6.06 -20.49 -4.80
N GLU A 181 6.74 -21.30 -5.62
CA GLU A 181 7.07 -21.03 -7.02
C GLU A 181 5.88 -21.33 -7.97
N ALA A 182 4.82 -21.96 -7.46
CA ALA A 182 3.59 -22.19 -8.19
C ALA A 182 2.88 -20.88 -8.52
N VAL A 183 2.24 -20.82 -9.69
CA VAL A 183 1.48 -19.64 -10.12
C VAL A 183 0.24 -19.47 -9.24
N ALA A 184 0.15 -18.35 -8.55
CA ALA A 184 -1.02 -17.92 -7.82
C ALA A 184 -1.86 -16.92 -8.64
N LYS A 185 -3.10 -16.70 -8.20
CA LYS A 185 -4.03 -15.72 -8.74
C LYS A 185 -4.24 -14.59 -7.74
N ALA A 186 -4.02 -13.36 -8.17
CA ALA A 186 -4.27 -12.16 -7.40
C ALA A 186 -5.36 -11.30 -8.04
N SER A 187 -6.18 -10.63 -7.24
CA SER A 187 -7.20 -9.71 -7.73
C SER A 187 -7.53 -8.66 -6.69
N VAL A 188 -7.95 -7.50 -7.18
CA VAL A 188 -8.51 -6.40 -6.39
C VAL A 188 -9.82 -5.99 -7.06
N SER A 189 -10.92 -5.92 -6.29
CA SER A 189 -12.25 -5.60 -6.82
C SER A 189 -13.11 -4.96 -5.74
N PHE A 190 -14.02 -4.06 -6.11
CA PHE A 190 -15.03 -3.56 -5.18
C PHE A 190 -15.99 -4.69 -4.79
N ALA A 191 -16.32 -4.75 -3.50
CA ALA A 191 -17.27 -5.71 -2.97
C ALA A 191 -18.65 -5.46 -3.58
N ALA A 192 -19.35 -6.51 -4.00
CA ALA A 192 -20.70 -6.39 -4.53
C ALA A 192 -21.66 -5.93 -3.42
N THR A 193 -22.31 -4.78 -3.59
CA THR A 193 -23.33 -4.29 -2.65
C THR A 193 -24.47 -5.29 -2.60
N THR A 194 -24.64 -6.01 -1.49
CA THR A 194 -25.80 -6.91 -1.29
C THR A 194 -27.06 -6.07 -1.08
N GLY A 195 -27.67 -5.63 -2.17
CA GLY A 195 -29.05 -5.16 -2.20
C GLY A 195 -30.00 -6.36 -2.27
N THR A 196 -30.75 -6.61 -1.21
CA THR A 196 -31.76 -7.67 -1.14
C THR A 196 -32.89 -7.45 -2.15
N SER A 197 -33.15 -8.46 -2.99
CA SER A 197 -34.50 -8.84 -3.43
C SER A 197 -34.47 -10.30 -3.85
N SER A 198 -35.20 -11.12 -3.09
CA SER A 198 -35.46 -12.52 -3.34
C SER A 198 -36.19 -12.75 -4.68
N SER A 199 -35.58 -13.52 -5.58
CA SER A 199 -36.31 -14.43 -6.46
C SER A 199 -35.39 -15.59 -6.84
N SER A 200 -35.83 -16.79 -6.47
CA SER A 200 -35.27 -18.09 -6.84
C SER A 200 -35.05 -18.23 -8.36
N ALA A 201 -33.82 -18.48 -8.79
CA ALA A 201 -33.48 -19.33 -9.93
C ALA A 201 -31.96 -19.45 -10.06
N GLU A 202 -31.52 -20.71 -10.07
CA GLU A 202 -30.37 -21.25 -10.81
C GLU A 202 -28.96 -20.83 -10.37
N THR A 203 -28.15 -21.87 -10.14
CA THR A 203 -26.71 -21.86 -9.98
C THR A 203 -26.05 -21.22 -11.19
N SER A 204 -25.95 -19.89 -11.20
CA SER A 204 -25.04 -19.19 -12.10
C SER A 204 -23.64 -19.32 -11.53
N ASP A 205 -22.76 -19.99 -12.26
CA ASP A 205 -21.30 -19.94 -12.07
C ASP A 205 -20.89 -18.53 -11.63
N VAL A 206 -20.48 -18.39 -10.37
CA VAL A 206 -19.87 -17.16 -9.88
C VAL A 206 -18.62 -16.98 -10.72
N PHE A 207 -18.70 -16.07 -11.69
CA PHE A 207 -17.58 -15.72 -12.55
C PHE A 207 -16.53 -15.07 -11.66
N GLU A 208 -15.63 -15.87 -11.07
CA GLU A 208 -14.48 -15.34 -10.34
C GLU A 208 -13.73 -14.45 -11.35
N PRO A 209 -13.54 -13.15 -11.05
CA PRO A 209 -12.83 -12.27 -11.95
C PRO A 209 -11.48 -12.90 -12.30
N GLU A 210 -11.09 -12.80 -13.57
CA GLU A 210 -9.85 -13.39 -14.08
C GLU A 210 -8.65 -12.68 -13.42
N GLY A 211 -8.27 -13.14 -12.22
CA GLY A 211 -7.17 -12.55 -11.47
C GLY A 211 -5.86 -12.64 -12.23
N ASP A 212 -4.99 -11.65 -11.99
CA ASP A 212 -3.64 -11.63 -12.52
C ASP A 212 -2.82 -12.79 -11.96
N SER A 213 -1.89 -13.27 -12.79
CA SER A 213 -1.06 -14.43 -12.42
C SER A 213 0.22 -13.91 -11.77
N VAL A 214 0.46 -14.31 -10.52
CA VAL A 214 1.58 -13.84 -9.69
C VAL A 214 2.35 -15.01 -9.09
N TYR A 215 3.53 -14.74 -8.53
CA TYR A 215 4.40 -15.72 -7.88
C TYR A 215 4.76 -15.24 -6.47
N LEU A 216 4.61 -16.10 -5.46
CA LEU A 216 5.04 -15.81 -4.08
C LEU A 216 6.55 -16.01 -3.89
N LYS A 217 7.19 -16.73 -4.81
CA LYS A 217 8.64 -16.88 -4.89
C LYS A 217 9.05 -16.92 -6.35
N THR A 218 10.04 -16.12 -6.72
CA THR A 218 10.55 -16.09 -8.09
C THR A 218 11.09 -17.47 -8.47
N PRO A 219 10.60 -18.10 -9.55
CA PRO A 219 11.10 -19.41 -9.94
C PRO A 219 12.59 -19.32 -10.33
N ALA A 220 13.41 -20.29 -9.88
CA ALA A 220 14.87 -20.29 -10.10
C ALA A 220 15.29 -20.12 -11.57
N TYR A 221 14.44 -20.57 -12.48
CA TYR A 221 14.68 -20.48 -13.91
C TYR A 221 14.45 -19.07 -14.50
N ALA A 222 13.73 -18.18 -13.81
CA ALA A 222 13.49 -16.81 -14.25
C ALA A 222 14.78 -15.94 -14.23
N HIS A 223 15.82 -16.39 -13.54
CA HIS A 223 17.12 -15.71 -13.47
C HIS A 223 18.07 -16.05 -14.64
N ASP A 224 17.73 -16.98 -15.54
CA ASP A 224 18.59 -17.32 -16.67
C ASP A 224 18.36 -16.38 -17.87
N VAL A 225 19.20 -15.34 -17.92
CA VAL A 225 19.25 -14.31 -18.98
C VAL A 225 19.45 -14.92 -20.38
N ARG A 226 20.02 -16.13 -20.50
CA ARG A 226 20.25 -16.80 -21.80
C ARG A 226 18.96 -17.31 -22.45
N TYR A 227 17.87 -17.43 -21.69
CA TYR A 227 16.59 -17.91 -22.20
C TYR A 227 15.58 -16.79 -22.49
N GLY A 228 15.96 -15.50 -22.39
CA GLY A 228 15.08 -14.33 -22.59
C GLY A 228 14.19 -14.34 -23.85
N ARG A 229 14.57 -15.11 -24.90
CA ARG A 229 13.73 -15.32 -26.10
C ARG A 229 12.92 -16.64 -26.11
N ARG A 230 13.30 -17.65 -25.33
CA ARG A 230 12.71 -19.00 -25.29
C ARG A 230 11.69 -19.19 -24.15
N TRP A 231 11.67 -18.32 -23.15
CA TRP A 231 10.62 -18.24 -22.10
C TRP A 231 9.21 -18.05 -22.66
N ARG A 232 9.08 -17.30 -23.77
CA ARG A 232 7.79 -16.99 -24.41
C ARG A 232 7.00 -18.23 -24.83
N HIS A 233 7.68 -19.35 -25.06
CA HIS A 233 7.09 -20.59 -25.59
C HIS A 233 6.83 -21.67 -24.53
N MET A 234 7.29 -21.47 -23.28
CA MET A 234 7.17 -22.46 -22.20
C MET A 234 6.14 -22.11 -21.12
N LEU A 235 5.52 -20.93 -21.19
CA LEU A 235 4.32 -20.65 -20.40
C LEU A 235 3.18 -21.56 -20.89
N PRO A 236 2.47 -22.29 -20.00
CA PRO A 236 1.25 -23.02 -20.36
C PRO A 236 0.33 -22.14 -21.20
N ARG A 237 -0.29 -22.69 -22.26
CA ARG A 237 -1.11 -21.93 -23.22
C ARG A 237 -2.23 -21.07 -22.60
N ARG A 238 -2.58 -21.30 -21.34
CA ARG A 238 -3.59 -20.58 -20.55
C ARG A 238 -3.05 -19.39 -19.75
N ILE A 239 -1.74 -19.12 -19.78
CA ILE A 239 -1.12 -18.02 -19.03
C ILE A 239 -0.83 -16.86 -19.99
N ARG A 240 -1.37 -15.68 -19.67
CA ARG A 240 -1.12 -14.45 -20.43
C ARG A 240 0.37 -14.12 -20.38
N ARG A 241 0.99 -14.05 -21.56
CA ARG A 241 2.39 -13.67 -21.72
C ARG A 241 2.60 -12.24 -21.21
N PRO A 242 3.65 -11.97 -20.42
CA PRO A 242 4.04 -10.60 -20.08
C PRO A 242 4.41 -9.85 -21.37
N ARG A 243 3.93 -8.61 -21.49
CA ARG A 243 4.14 -7.71 -22.63
C ARG A 243 5.35 -6.79 -22.43
N SER A 244 5.83 -6.60 -21.19
CA SER A 244 7.02 -5.80 -20.84
C SER A 244 7.76 -6.38 -19.62
N GLU A 245 8.98 -5.88 -19.36
CA GLU A 245 9.74 -6.17 -18.12
C GLU A 245 9.01 -5.63 -16.88
N ASP A 246 8.32 -4.49 -16.98
CA ASP A 246 7.48 -3.95 -15.91
C ASP A 246 6.32 -4.89 -15.53
N GLU A 247 5.78 -5.65 -16.50
CA GLU A 247 4.75 -6.66 -16.25
C GLU A 247 5.32 -7.93 -15.57
N ILE A 248 6.64 -8.17 -15.67
CA ILE A 248 7.33 -9.21 -14.88
C ILE A 248 7.57 -8.69 -13.46
N ASP A 249 8.01 -7.43 -13.34
CA ASP A 249 8.32 -6.75 -12.08
C ASP A 249 7.09 -6.56 -11.16
N GLY A 250 5.87 -6.56 -11.72
CA GLY A 250 4.61 -6.58 -10.95
C GLY A 250 4.09 -7.98 -10.58
N ARG A 251 4.68 -9.05 -11.12
CA ARG A 251 4.20 -10.44 -10.93
C ARG A 251 5.03 -11.27 -9.95
N VAL A 252 6.17 -10.75 -9.51
CA VAL A 252 7.09 -11.41 -8.58
C VAL A 252 7.36 -10.52 -7.38
N PRO A 253 7.80 -11.09 -6.24
CA PRO A 253 8.03 -10.31 -5.04
C PRO A 253 9.31 -9.46 -5.17
N ARG A 254 9.28 -8.25 -4.62
CA ARG A 254 10.44 -7.35 -4.52
C ARG A 254 10.95 -7.29 -3.09
N GLN A 255 12.27 -7.26 -2.93
CA GLN A 255 12.88 -7.08 -1.63
C GLN A 255 12.78 -5.61 -1.18
N ARG A 256 12.37 -5.40 0.07
CA ARG A 256 12.32 -4.10 0.73
C ARG A 256 13.56 -3.89 1.61
N ASN A 257 13.84 -2.63 1.92
CA ASN A 257 14.96 -2.24 2.78
C ASN A 257 14.79 -2.63 4.26
N ASP A 258 13.55 -2.93 4.68
CA ASP A 258 13.19 -3.41 6.03
C ASP A 258 13.31 -4.94 6.18
N GLY A 259 13.81 -5.63 5.15
CA GLY A 259 13.97 -7.08 5.14
C GLY A 259 12.70 -7.86 4.77
N TRP A 260 11.56 -7.19 4.55
CA TRP A 260 10.36 -7.82 4.03
C TRP A 260 10.38 -7.92 2.49
N GLN A 261 9.51 -8.74 1.93
CA GLN A 261 9.19 -8.79 0.51
C GLN A 261 7.79 -8.20 0.28
N GLU A 262 7.58 -7.52 -0.85
CA GLU A 262 6.26 -7.07 -1.29
C GLU A 262 5.88 -7.64 -2.66
N LEU A 263 4.63 -8.05 -2.82
CA LEU A 263 4.07 -8.51 -4.09
C LEU A 263 2.81 -7.72 -4.43
N LEU A 264 2.78 -7.09 -5.61
CA LEU A 264 1.60 -6.38 -6.10
C LEU A 264 0.45 -7.38 -6.36
N LEU A 265 -0.70 -7.11 -5.77
CA LEU A 265 -1.93 -7.91 -5.92
C LEU A 265 -2.93 -7.30 -6.89
N GLY A 266 -2.84 -5.99 -7.12
CA GLY A 266 -3.70 -5.26 -8.05
C GLY A 266 -3.79 -3.78 -7.70
N GLU A 267 -4.51 -3.04 -8.53
CA GLU A 267 -4.68 -1.60 -8.45
C GLU A 267 -6.15 -1.22 -8.59
N PHE A 268 -6.56 -0.11 -8.00
CA PHE A 268 -7.92 0.40 -8.08
C PHE A 268 -7.97 1.90 -7.83
N LEU A 269 -8.89 2.59 -8.50
CA LEU A 269 -9.18 4.00 -8.26
C LEU A 269 -10.22 4.15 -7.16
N ASN A 270 -9.87 4.79 -6.04
CA ASN A 270 -10.85 5.21 -5.05
C ASN A 270 -11.38 6.60 -5.39
N ASP A 271 -12.53 6.69 -6.05
CA ASP A 271 -13.12 7.97 -6.46
C ASP A 271 -14.03 8.56 -5.37
N GLU A 272 -15.09 7.82 -5.00
CA GLU A 272 -16.18 8.32 -4.12
C GLU A 272 -16.11 7.79 -2.66
N GLY A 273 -15.38 6.71 -2.41
CA GLY A 273 -15.22 6.14 -1.06
C GLY A 273 -16.46 5.45 -0.48
N ASP A 274 -17.37 4.99 -1.34
CA ASP A 274 -18.72 4.52 -1.01
C ASP A 274 -18.88 2.98 -0.98
N GLY A 275 -17.79 2.24 -0.81
CA GLY A 275 -17.82 0.78 -0.77
C GLY A 275 -16.69 0.16 0.04
N ASP A 276 -16.55 -1.15 -0.12
CA ASP A 276 -15.43 -1.91 0.43
C ASP A 276 -14.60 -2.48 -0.72
N ILE A 277 -13.28 -2.57 -0.53
CA ILE A 277 -12.38 -3.20 -1.48
C ILE A 277 -12.03 -4.62 -1.01
N ASP A 278 -12.27 -5.59 -1.88
CA ASP A 278 -11.85 -6.98 -1.71
C ASP A 278 -10.51 -7.20 -2.42
N ILE A 279 -9.58 -7.81 -1.69
CA ILE A 279 -8.23 -8.12 -2.14
C ILE A 279 -8.02 -9.61 -1.93
N LYS A 280 -7.58 -10.34 -2.96
CA LYS A 280 -7.40 -11.79 -2.90
C LYS A 280 -6.07 -12.18 -3.50
N VAL A 281 -5.40 -13.15 -2.86
CA VAL A 281 -4.32 -13.94 -3.46
C VAL A 281 -4.52 -15.42 -3.13
N SER A 282 -4.50 -16.27 -4.15
CA SER A 282 -4.86 -17.68 -3.98
C SER A 282 -4.12 -18.61 -4.93
N GLU A 283 -3.75 -19.78 -4.43
CA GLU A 283 -3.28 -20.93 -5.21
C GLU A 283 -4.06 -22.17 -4.72
N THR A 284 -5.13 -22.48 -5.42
CA THR A 284 -6.11 -23.52 -5.05
C THR A 284 -6.34 -24.54 -6.16
N LYS A 285 -5.59 -24.43 -7.28
CA LYS A 285 -5.83 -25.22 -8.50
C LYS A 285 -4.79 -26.30 -8.69
N ILE A 286 -3.51 -25.98 -8.45
CA ILE A 286 -2.41 -26.94 -8.61
C ILE A 286 -2.32 -27.83 -7.37
N LEU A 287 -2.70 -27.31 -6.20
CA LEU A 287 -2.77 -28.05 -4.93
C LEU A 287 -1.44 -28.66 -4.50
N ASN A 288 -0.33 -28.06 -4.91
CA ASN A 288 0.99 -28.44 -4.42
C ASN A 288 1.12 -27.98 -2.97
N TRP A 289 1.67 -28.87 -2.14
CA TRP A 289 2.06 -28.53 -0.78
C TRP A 289 3.06 -27.38 -0.79
N LYS A 290 2.88 -26.44 0.12
CA LYS A 290 3.68 -25.23 0.23
C LYS A 290 3.82 -24.81 1.68
N ARG A 291 4.99 -24.28 2.03
CA ARG A 291 5.32 -23.84 3.39
C ARG A 291 6.32 -22.71 3.42
N GLY A 292 6.46 -22.12 4.61
CA GLY A 292 7.52 -21.17 4.91
C GLY A 292 7.22 -19.75 4.47
N LEU A 293 5.95 -19.42 4.21
CA LEU A 293 5.50 -18.05 3.99
C LEU A 293 5.23 -17.42 5.36
N ILE A 294 5.88 -16.31 5.69
CA ILE A 294 5.60 -15.51 6.90
C ILE A 294 4.90 -14.24 6.47
N LEU A 295 3.61 -14.12 6.77
CA LEU A 295 2.76 -13.03 6.34
C LEU A 295 2.66 -11.94 7.41
N GLU A 296 3.05 -10.71 7.06
CA GLU A 296 2.82 -9.53 7.90
C GLU A 296 1.40 -8.99 7.69
N GLY A 297 0.99 -8.85 6.42
CA GLY A 297 -0.29 -8.23 6.11
C GLY A 297 -0.49 -7.86 4.64
N ILE A 298 -1.56 -7.09 4.39
CA ILE A 298 -1.85 -6.47 3.08
C ILE A 298 -1.74 -4.95 3.23
N GLU A 299 -0.89 -4.35 2.42
CA GLU A 299 -0.61 -2.91 2.37
C GLU A 299 -1.38 -2.24 1.23
N LEU A 300 -2.04 -1.12 1.51
CA LEU A 300 -2.66 -0.23 0.54
C LEU A 300 -1.92 1.10 0.54
N ARG A 301 -1.32 1.44 -0.60
CA ARG A 301 -0.62 2.71 -0.77
C ARG A 301 -1.03 3.42 -2.08
N PRO A 302 -1.09 4.76 -2.09
CA PRO A 302 -1.26 5.52 -3.32
C PRO A 302 -0.17 5.14 -4.33
N LYS A 303 -0.58 4.91 -5.58
CA LYS A 303 0.35 4.76 -6.69
C LYS A 303 0.67 6.15 -7.21
N GLU A 304 1.96 6.50 -7.25
CA GLU A 304 2.38 7.78 -7.80
C GLU A 304 2.02 7.83 -9.29
N GLU A 305 1.31 8.88 -9.71
CA GLU A 305 1.13 9.19 -11.12
C GLU A 305 2.48 9.70 -11.63
N VAL A 306 3.06 8.98 -12.60
CA VAL A 306 4.31 9.35 -13.28
C VAL A 306 4.06 10.48 -14.26
#